data_AF-A0A2N0R949-F1
#
_entry.id   AF-A0A2N0R949-F1
#
_cell.length_a   1.000
_cell.length_b   1.000
_cell.length_c   1.000
_cell.angle_alpha   90.00
_cell.angle_beta   90.00
_cell.angle_gamma   90.00
#
_symmetry.space_group_name_H-M   'P 1'
#
loop_
_entity.id
_entity.type
_entity.pdbx_description
1 polymer ?
#
loop_
_entity_poly.entity_id
_entity_poly.type
_entity_poly.pdbx_seq_one_letter_code
_entity_poly.pdbx_strand_id
1 'polypeptide(L)'
;MAFRRPHPRQRRTCEEYKAELEEENYHLRSELQAEVDSNCQNEKQIRELERECVRCEQEIQTLNGEIERLENASKEEIAELKSEISSLKKQLYQAKKDIRDNEKHISSIESLLVDSEEQVEKLRCWIRTISSRKNSPERGNSPDLYNSDDNMATIAELVDAIDGFVDNRATTRDILINQIKGATRQIRIENSNLQRDLREVRRARTQLQNDLGREQRRRYDAEAERDNEIIRRQNAERVEQMAIADLHQLRTNGRNQINRMLDRMARKQARIGTLVQEKFALQLLYQRNAHHLQRSRGDIGLLEFNRDRLYERYEKWKNKTQAERQNILNLQGQIFVLQNNLPHIGMAGYAPKRFSGRADEDIDEFIKDYRLYLTAANITTANAGGKQRALELFWSCLTDETSR
;
A
#
# COMPACT_ATOMS: atom_id res chain seq x y z
N MET A 1 -11.70 -65.60 7.13
CA MET A 1 -10.69 -64.56 6.80
C MET A 1 -10.17 -64.84 5.40
N ALA A 2 -10.58 -64.06 4.41
CA ALA A 2 -10.17 -64.26 3.01
C ALA A 2 -8.93 -63.41 2.71
N PHE A 3 -7.79 -64.06 2.48
CA PHE A 3 -6.55 -63.41 2.07
C PHE A 3 -6.63 -63.02 0.58
N ARG A 4 -6.57 -61.72 0.28
CA ARG A 4 -6.38 -61.23 -1.10
C ARG A 4 -4.96 -61.56 -1.58
N ARG A 5 -4.83 -62.23 -2.72
CA ARG A 5 -3.54 -62.43 -3.41
C ARG A 5 -3.05 -61.11 -4.04
N PRO A 6 -1.77 -60.73 -3.90
CA PRO A 6 -1.18 -59.63 -4.66
C PRO A 6 -1.09 -60.01 -6.15
N HIS A 7 -1.47 -59.10 -7.04
CA HIS A 7 -1.35 -59.29 -8.50
C HIS A 7 0.11 -59.22 -8.96
N PRO A 8 0.52 -59.99 -9.98
CA PRO A 8 1.87 -59.91 -10.53
C PRO A 8 2.05 -58.60 -11.29
N ARG A 9 3.06 -57.81 -10.92
CA ARG A 9 3.47 -56.63 -11.68
C ARG A 9 4.01 -57.09 -13.04
N GLN A 10 3.29 -56.74 -14.11
CA GLN A 10 3.75 -56.93 -15.49
C GLN A 10 5.10 -56.23 -15.68
N ARG A 11 6.12 -56.96 -16.15
CA ARG A 11 7.40 -56.36 -16.55
C ARG A 11 7.23 -55.79 -17.96
N ARG A 12 7.27 -54.47 -18.08
CA ARG A 12 7.28 -53.78 -19.37
C ARG A 12 8.52 -54.15 -20.19
N THR A 13 8.37 -54.20 -21.51
CA THR A 13 9.48 -54.49 -22.43
C THR A 13 10.32 -53.23 -22.68
N CYS A 14 11.57 -53.38 -23.12
CA CYS A 14 12.45 -52.24 -23.42
C CYS A 14 11.88 -51.33 -24.53
N GLU A 15 11.09 -51.91 -25.44
CA GLU A 15 10.42 -51.19 -26.53
C GLU A 15 9.30 -50.29 -26.04
N GLU A 16 8.53 -50.73 -25.02
CA GLU A 16 7.49 -49.91 -24.39
C GLU A 16 8.09 -48.68 -23.70
N TYR A 17 9.21 -48.83 -22.97
CA TYR A 17 9.90 -47.69 -22.36
C TYR A 17 10.46 -46.72 -23.40
N LYS A 18 10.96 -47.24 -24.53
CA LYS A 18 11.44 -46.39 -25.63
C LYS A 18 10.30 -45.59 -26.26
N ALA A 19 9.14 -46.21 -26.49
CA ALA A 19 7.96 -45.55 -27.03
C ALA A 19 7.42 -44.47 -26.07
N GLU A 20 7.34 -44.77 -24.77
CA GLU A 20 6.95 -43.79 -23.74
C GLU A 20 7.88 -42.56 -23.73
N LEU A 21 9.20 -42.77 -23.84
CA LEU A 21 10.18 -41.68 -23.91
C LEU A 21 10.10 -40.86 -25.22
N GLU A 22 9.74 -41.49 -26.34
CA GLU A 22 9.52 -40.79 -27.62
C GLU A 22 8.24 -39.94 -27.57
N GLU A 23 7.18 -40.45 -26.95
CA GLU A 23 5.92 -39.72 -26.73
C GLU A 23 6.12 -38.53 -25.78
N GLU A 24 6.80 -38.74 -24.63
CA GLU A 24 7.16 -37.65 -23.72
C GLU A 24 8.04 -36.60 -24.40
N ASN A 25 9.04 -37.00 -25.20
CA ASN A 25 9.85 -36.06 -25.98
C ASN A 25 9.02 -35.25 -26.98
N TYR A 26 8.06 -35.89 -27.64
CA TYR A 26 7.18 -35.20 -28.57
C TYR A 26 6.32 -34.16 -27.85
N HIS A 27 5.74 -34.52 -26.70
CA HIS A 27 4.98 -33.59 -25.87
C HIS A 27 5.83 -32.42 -25.38
N LEU A 28 7.02 -32.68 -24.84
CA LEU A 28 7.94 -31.63 -24.38
C LEU A 28 8.35 -30.69 -25.51
N ARG A 29 8.58 -31.21 -26.73
CA ARG A 29 8.87 -30.37 -27.90
C ARG A 29 7.68 -29.50 -28.30
N SER A 30 6.47 -30.05 -28.24
CA SER A 30 5.23 -29.32 -28.53
C SER A 30 4.98 -28.21 -27.51
N GLU A 31 5.15 -28.49 -26.22
CA GLU A 31 5.03 -27.50 -25.14
C GLU A 31 6.10 -26.42 -25.27
N LEU A 32 7.35 -26.80 -25.53
CA LEU A 32 8.45 -25.86 -25.74
C LEU A 32 8.16 -24.92 -26.92
N GLN A 33 7.62 -25.45 -28.03
CA GLN A 33 7.28 -24.62 -29.18
C GLN A 33 6.17 -23.62 -28.86
N ALA A 34 5.13 -24.04 -28.14
CA ALA A 34 4.05 -23.14 -27.72
C ALA A 34 4.57 -22.02 -26.82
N GLU A 35 5.49 -22.33 -25.91
CA GLU A 35 6.11 -21.34 -25.03
C GLU A 35 7.03 -20.36 -25.81
N VAL A 36 7.75 -20.85 -26.83
CA VAL A 36 8.54 -19.99 -27.74
C VAL A 36 7.63 -19.05 -28.52
N ASP A 37 6.51 -19.53 -29.05
CA ASP A 37 5.56 -18.72 -29.80
C ASP A 37 4.92 -17.64 -28.90
N SER A 38 4.54 -18.02 -27.68
CA SER A 38 4.05 -17.11 -26.63
C SER A 38 5.08 -16.02 -26.30
N ASN A 39 6.35 -16.40 -26.08
CA ASN A 39 7.42 -15.46 -25.81
C ASN A 39 7.68 -14.50 -26.97
N CYS A 40 7.63 -14.99 -28.21
CA CYS A 40 7.74 -14.14 -29.41
C CYS A 40 6.61 -13.11 -29.49
N GLN A 41 5.38 -13.48 -29.10
CA GLN A 41 4.25 -12.54 -29.03
C GLN A 41 4.43 -11.52 -27.91
N ASN A 42 4.85 -11.95 -26.72
CA ASN A 42 5.12 -11.06 -25.58
C ASN A 42 6.22 -10.05 -25.92
N GLU A 43 7.29 -10.47 -26.60
CA GLU A 43 8.37 -9.58 -27.04
C GLU A 43 7.87 -8.51 -28.03
N LYS A 44 6.92 -8.85 -28.91
CA LYS A 44 6.28 -7.87 -29.79
C LYS A 44 5.42 -6.87 -29.01
N GLN A 45 4.65 -7.35 -28.03
CA GLN A 45 3.83 -6.49 -27.18
C GLN A 45 4.67 -5.55 -26.33
N ILE A 46 5.76 -6.05 -25.75
CA ILE A 46 6.71 -5.25 -24.97
C ILE A 46 7.30 -4.13 -25.84
N ARG A 47 7.78 -4.46 -27.05
CA ARG A 47 8.32 -3.45 -27.98
C ARG A 47 7.29 -2.40 -28.38
N GLU A 48 6.03 -2.78 -28.52
CA GLU A 48 4.97 -1.82 -28.83
C GLU A 48 4.73 -0.88 -27.65
N LEU A 49 4.56 -1.43 -26.44
CA LEU A 49 4.39 -0.65 -25.22
C LEU A 49 5.58 0.30 -24.96
N GLU A 50 6.81 -0.14 -25.22
CA GLU A 50 8.00 0.70 -25.13
C GLU A 50 7.92 1.92 -26.06
N ARG A 51 7.45 1.74 -27.30
CA ARG A 51 7.24 2.86 -28.24
C ARG A 51 6.17 3.81 -27.73
N GLU A 52 5.08 3.27 -27.18
CA GLU A 52 4.01 4.10 -26.62
C GLU A 52 4.50 4.90 -25.41
N CYS A 53 5.29 4.29 -24.52
CA CYS A 53 5.92 4.98 -23.39
C CYS A 53 6.80 6.13 -23.86
N VAL A 54 7.68 5.91 -24.85
CA VAL A 54 8.54 6.97 -25.40
C VAL A 54 7.72 8.11 -26.01
N ARG A 55 6.63 7.80 -26.73
CA ARG A 55 5.73 8.81 -27.30
C ARG A 55 5.06 9.64 -26.19
N CYS A 56 4.55 8.99 -25.16
CA CYS A 56 3.95 9.67 -24.01
C CYS A 56 4.97 10.55 -23.28
N GLU A 57 6.21 10.10 -23.10
CA GLU A 57 7.27 10.89 -22.49
C GLU A 57 7.57 12.17 -23.27
N GLN A 58 7.63 12.09 -24.60
CA GLN A 58 7.84 13.25 -25.48
C GLN A 58 6.67 14.24 -25.40
N GLU A 59 5.44 13.74 -25.35
CA GLU A 59 4.24 14.58 -25.19
C GLU A 59 4.25 15.30 -23.84
N ILE A 60 4.57 14.60 -22.76
CA ILE A 60 4.72 15.20 -21.43
C ILE A 60 5.81 16.28 -21.42
N GLN A 61 6.95 16.03 -22.05
CA GLN A 61 8.03 17.03 -22.16
C GLN A 61 7.56 18.29 -22.91
N THR A 62 6.81 18.10 -24.00
CA THR A 62 6.28 19.21 -24.81
C THR A 62 5.28 20.04 -24.01
N LEU A 63 4.32 19.38 -23.35
CA LEU A 63 3.32 20.04 -22.51
C LEU A 63 3.94 20.76 -21.32
N ASN A 64 4.93 20.17 -20.66
CA ASN A 64 5.65 20.83 -19.56
C ASN A 64 6.36 22.10 -20.03
N GLY A 65 6.96 22.08 -21.22
CA GLY A 65 7.59 23.28 -21.80
C GLY A 65 6.58 24.38 -22.13
N GLU A 66 5.37 24.02 -22.55
CA GLU A 66 4.29 24.99 -22.80
C GLU A 66 3.77 25.61 -21.50
N ILE A 67 3.57 24.78 -20.46
CA ILE A 67 3.19 25.24 -19.12
C ILE A 67 4.20 26.26 -18.58
N GLU A 68 5.50 25.96 -18.67
CA GLU A 68 6.56 26.86 -18.18
C GLU A 68 6.56 28.20 -18.93
N ARG A 69 6.34 28.19 -20.25
CA ARG A 69 6.24 29.42 -21.05
C ARG A 69 5.05 30.27 -20.62
N LEU A 70 3.86 29.66 -20.46
CA LEU A 70 2.65 30.36 -20.03
C LEU A 70 2.80 30.90 -18.60
N GLU A 71 3.41 30.14 -17.71
CA GLU A 71 3.67 30.58 -16.34
C GLU A 71 4.59 31.81 -16.32
N ASN A 72 5.66 31.81 -17.11
CA ASN A 72 6.56 32.96 -17.21
C ASN A 72 5.88 34.18 -17.82
N ALA A 73 5.11 34.01 -18.90
CA ALA A 73 4.35 35.10 -19.51
C ALA A 73 3.35 35.74 -18.53
N SER A 74 2.61 34.92 -17.77
CA SER A 74 1.66 35.44 -16.76
C SER A 74 2.37 36.16 -15.60
N LYS A 75 3.54 35.67 -15.16
CA LYS A 75 4.36 36.36 -14.14
C LYS A 75 4.83 37.74 -14.62
N GLU A 76 5.23 37.86 -15.88
CA GLU A 76 5.61 39.14 -16.49
C GLU A 76 4.43 40.11 -16.56
N GLU A 77 3.27 39.66 -17.04
CA GLU A 77 2.05 40.48 -17.11
C GLU A 77 1.62 40.99 -15.73
N ILE A 78 1.65 40.13 -14.71
CA ILE A 78 1.36 40.51 -13.32
C ILE A 78 2.34 41.59 -12.83
N ALA A 79 3.63 41.47 -13.16
CA ALA A 79 4.64 42.44 -12.75
C ALA A 79 4.40 43.81 -13.42
N GLU A 80 4.05 43.82 -14.71
CA GLU A 80 3.73 45.03 -15.47
C GLU A 80 2.48 45.72 -14.90
N LEU A 81 1.38 44.99 -14.73
CA LEU A 81 0.14 45.51 -14.14
C LEU A 81 0.37 46.07 -12.73
N LYS A 82 1.20 45.42 -11.92
CA LYS A 82 1.55 45.90 -10.57
C LYS A 82 2.33 47.22 -10.62
N SER A 83 3.21 47.38 -11.62
CA SER A 83 3.93 48.63 -11.84
C SER A 83 3.00 49.76 -12.30
N GLU A 84 2.03 49.45 -13.17
CA GLU A 84 1.04 50.40 -13.65
C GLU A 84 0.11 50.85 -12.53
N ILE A 85 -0.42 49.92 -11.73
CA ILE A 85 -1.21 50.25 -10.52
C ILE A 85 -0.41 51.16 -9.57
N SER A 86 0.89 50.90 -9.41
CA SER A 86 1.74 51.72 -8.55
C SER A 86 1.91 53.15 -9.11
N SER A 87 2.03 53.29 -10.42
CA SER A 87 2.06 54.59 -11.11
C SER A 87 0.73 55.34 -10.96
N LEU A 88 -0.39 54.69 -11.29
CA LEU A 88 -1.73 55.26 -11.19
C LEU A 88 -2.06 55.68 -9.75
N LYS A 89 -1.65 54.88 -8.75
CA LYS A 89 -1.83 55.22 -7.33
C LYS A 89 -1.08 56.50 -6.97
N LYS A 90 0.16 56.71 -7.45
CA LYS A 90 0.92 57.94 -7.24
C LYS A 90 0.21 59.15 -7.88
N GLN A 91 -0.25 59.00 -9.12
CA GLN A 91 -1.00 60.04 -9.82
C GLN A 91 -2.28 60.42 -9.07
N LEU A 92 -3.02 59.43 -8.57
CA LEU A 92 -4.25 59.66 -7.80
C LEU A 92 -3.99 60.38 -6.48
N TYR A 93 -2.91 60.05 -5.76
CA TYR A 93 -2.52 60.80 -4.56
C TYR A 93 -2.19 62.26 -4.88
N GLN A 94 -1.50 62.51 -5.99
CA GLN A 94 -1.16 63.86 -6.42
C GLN A 94 -2.42 64.65 -6.80
N ALA A 95 -3.28 64.09 -7.67
CA ALA A 95 -4.54 64.73 -8.05
C ALA A 95 -5.44 65.03 -6.84
N LYS A 96 -5.50 64.12 -5.85
CA LYS A 96 -6.26 64.34 -4.61
C LYS A 96 -5.66 65.48 -3.77
N LYS A 97 -4.34 65.67 -3.80
CA LYS A 97 -3.68 66.80 -3.14
C LYS A 97 -4.03 68.11 -3.85
N ASP A 98 -3.93 68.13 -5.17
CA ASP A 98 -4.24 69.31 -5.99
C ASP A 98 -5.70 69.75 -5.81
N ILE A 99 -6.65 68.81 -5.74
CA ILE A 99 -8.06 69.11 -5.45
C ILE A 99 -8.22 69.81 -4.08
N ARG A 100 -7.54 69.33 -3.03
CA ARG A 100 -7.62 69.96 -1.70
C ARG A 100 -7.03 71.36 -1.69
N ASP A 101 -5.96 71.58 -2.42
CA ASP A 101 -5.33 72.89 -2.51
C ASP A 101 -6.23 73.85 -3.29
N ASN A 102 -6.85 73.40 -4.39
CA ASN A 102 -7.87 74.16 -5.13
C ASN A 102 -9.10 74.47 -4.27
N GLU A 103 -9.58 73.53 -3.45
CA GLU A 103 -10.70 73.74 -2.54
C GLU A 103 -10.43 74.88 -1.55
N LYS A 104 -9.22 74.93 -0.96
CA LYS A 104 -8.80 76.06 -0.11
C LYS A 104 -8.75 77.39 -0.87
N HIS A 105 -8.27 77.36 -2.12
CA HIS A 105 -8.25 78.55 -2.97
C HIS A 105 -9.67 79.05 -3.27
N ILE A 106 -10.61 78.15 -3.57
CA ILE A 106 -12.02 78.49 -3.77
C ILE A 106 -12.62 79.09 -2.50
N SER A 107 -12.43 78.48 -1.32
CA SER A 107 -12.93 79.05 -0.06
C SER A 107 -12.38 80.44 0.23
N SER A 108 -11.12 80.72 -0.16
CA SER A 108 -10.51 82.04 -0.03
C SER A 108 -11.13 83.06 -1.00
N ILE A 109 -11.47 82.65 -2.22
CA ILE A 109 -12.16 83.51 -3.21
C ILE A 109 -13.61 83.77 -2.77
N GLU A 110 -14.30 82.76 -2.26
CA GLU A 110 -15.67 82.90 -1.74
C GLU A 110 -15.74 83.92 -0.60
N SER A 111 -14.79 83.90 0.34
CA SER A 111 -14.75 84.90 1.41
C SER A 111 -14.55 86.32 0.86
N LEU A 112 -13.63 86.49 -0.10
CA LEU A 112 -13.40 87.79 -0.76
C LEU A 112 -14.64 88.28 -1.53
N LEU A 113 -15.38 87.36 -2.16
CA LEU A 113 -16.61 87.68 -2.87
C LEU A 113 -17.68 88.17 -1.90
N VAL A 114 -17.88 87.48 -0.78
CA VAL A 114 -18.81 87.88 0.29
C VAL A 114 -18.47 89.27 0.83
N ASP A 115 -17.19 89.53 1.11
CA ASP A 115 -16.73 90.85 1.56
C ASP A 115 -17.06 91.94 0.51
N SER A 116 -16.82 91.66 -0.76
CA SER A 116 -17.12 92.60 -1.85
C SER A 116 -18.62 92.83 -2.05
N GLU A 117 -19.44 91.80 -1.84
CA GLU A 117 -20.91 91.87 -1.93
C GLU A 117 -21.47 92.74 -0.79
N GLU A 118 -20.92 92.62 0.42
CA GLU A 118 -21.26 93.51 1.54
C GLU A 118 -20.90 94.98 1.22
N GLN A 119 -19.74 95.22 0.59
CA GLN A 119 -19.36 96.57 0.14
C GLN A 119 -20.31 97.11 -0.93
N VAL A 120 -20.71 96.28 -1.90
CA VAL A 120 -21.69 96.67 -2.93
C VAL A 120 -23.04 96.99 -2.29
N GLU A 121 -23.51 96.23 -1.30
CA GLU A 121 -24.77 96.52 -0.62
C GLU A 121 -24.72 97.82 0.19
N LYS A 122 -23.57 98.11 0.84
CA LYS A 122 -23.33 99.41 1.48
C LYS A 122 -23.43 100.56 0.48
N LEU A 123 -22.80 100.44 -0.70
CA LEU A 123 -22.88 101.42 -1.78
C LEU A 123 -24.31 101.57 -2.31
N ARG A 124 -25.05 100.48 -2.49
CA ARG A 124 -26.47 100.50 -2.91
C ARG A 124 -27.34 101.26 -1.91
N CYS A 125 -27.15 101.03 -0.61
CA CYS A 125 -27.83 101.79 0.44
C CYS A 125 -27.51 103.29 0.35
N TRP A 126 -26.24 103.66 0.17
CA TRP A 126 -25.81 105.04 -0.03
C TRP A 126 -26.48 105.72 -1.22
N ILE A 127 -26.51 105.04 -2.38
CA ILE A 127 -27.21 105.54 -3.58
C ILE A 127 -28.69 105.75 -3.30
N ARG A 128 -29.35 104.79 -2.63
CA ARG A 128 -30.77 104.86 -2.27
C ARG A 128 -31.07 106.07 -1.36
N THR A 129 -30.17 106.42 -0.44
CA THR A 129 -30.23 107.64 0.40
C THR A 129 -30.04 108.93 -0.41
N ILE A 130 -29.10 108.94 -1.37
CA ILE A 130 -28.89 110.11 -2.26
C ILE A 130 -30.12 110.33 -3.15
N SER A 131 -30.66 109.27 -3.73
CA SER A 131 -31.86 109.34 -4.60
C SER A 131 -33.10 109.80 -3.84
N SER A 132 -33.25 109.47 -2.56
CA SER A 132 -34.40 109.88 -1.74
C SER A 132 -34.31 111.33 -1.22
N ARG A 133 -33.11 111.93 -1.19
CA ARG A 133 -32.92 113.38 -0.90
C ARG A 133 -33.28 114.30 -2.06
N LYS A 134 -33.53 113.75 -3.26
CA LYS A 134 -33.69 114.53 -4.50
C LYS A 134 -35.14 114.45 -5.01
N ASN A 135 -36.09 114.93 -4.20
CA ASN A 135 -37.45 115.22 -4.65
C ASN A 135 -37.75 116.72 -4.55
N SER A 136 -37.51 117.39 -5.70
CA SER A 136 -38.16 118.57 -6.33
C SER A 136 -38.23 119.94 -5.60
N PRO A 137 -38.52 121.06 -6.31
CA PRO A 137 -38.54 121.36 -7.75
C PRO A 137 -37.50 122.48 -8.10
N GLU A 138 -37.22 122.92 -9.32
CA GLU A 138 -38.06 123.74 -10.18
C GLU A 138 -37.17 124.28 -11.34
N ARG A 139 -37.79 124.47 -12.51
CA ARG A 139 -37.77 125.74 -13.28
C ARG A 139 -36.46 126.15 -13.96
N GLY A 140 -36.44 126.09 -15.29
CA GLY A 140 -36.74 127.25 -16.14
C GLY A 140 -35.44 127.63 -16.86
N ASN A 141 -35.39 128.22 -18.05
CA ASN A 141 -36.32 129.07 -18.75
C ASN A 141 -35.69 129.28 -20.15
N SER A 142 -36.47 129.26 -21.23
CA SER A 142 -36.89 130.47 -21.99
C SER A 142 -35.89 130.86 -23.10
N PRO A 143 -36.13 131.94 -23.87
CA PRO A 143 -37.28 132.17 -24.77
C PRO A 143 -36.83 132.83 -26.10
N ASP A 144 -37.76 133.10 -27.02
CA ASP A 144 -37.94 134.42 -27.65
C ASP A 144 -39.23 134.34 -28.49
N LEU A 145 -40.31 135.12 -28.31
CA LEU A 145 -40.57 136.58 -28.21
C LEU A 145 -41.10 137.19 -29.53
N TYR A 146 -42.11 138.05 -29.35
CA TYR A 146 -42.83 138.99 -30.25
C TYR A 146 -44.01 138.43 -31.07
N ASN A 147 -45.26 138.75 -30.70
CA ASN A 147 -46.08 139.98 -30.97
C ASN A 147 -46.64 139.97 -32.41
N SER A 148 -47.86 140.40 -32.75
CA SER A 148 -48.90 141.20 -32.10
C SER A 148 -50.21 140.95 -32.88
N ASP A 149 -51.33 141.14 -32.19
CA ASP A 149 -52.59 141.72 -32.68
C ASP A 149 -53.41 141.11 -33.84
N ASP A 150 -54.69 141.02 -33.49
CA ASP A 150 -55.85 141.45 -34.27
C ASP A 150 -56.30 140.66 -35.49
N ASN A 151 -57.49 140.09 -35.28
CA ASN A 151 -58.67 140.18 -36.14
C ASN A 151 -58.66 139.44 -37.48
N MET A 152 -59.66 138.54 -37.55
CA MET A 152 -60.45 138.22 -38.75
C MET A 152 -59.74 137.41 -39.83
N ALA A 153 -59.62 136.10 -39.56
CA ALA A 153 -59.42 135.09 -40.60
C ALA A 153 -60.77 134.54 -41.09
N THR A 154 -61.01 134.78 -42.38
CA THR A 154 -62.15 134.42 -43.20
C THR A 154 -62.43 132.91 -43.20
N ILE A 155 -63.68 132.50 -43.47
CA ILE A 155 -64.16 131.12 -43.68
C ILE A 155 -63.21 130.20 -44.48
N ALA A 156 -62.29 130.75 -45.27
CA ALA A 156 -61.23 130.02 -45.99
C ALA A 156 -60.23 129.27 -45.07
N GLU A 157 -59.79 129.81 -43.94
CA GLU A 157 -58.80 129.12 -43.08
C GLU A 157 -59.42 128.01 -42.23
N LEU A 158 -60.71 128.10 -41.89
CA LEU A 158 -61.45 126.98 -41.28
C LEU A 158 -61.65 125.84 -42.29
N VAL A 159 -61.77 126.16 -43.58
CA VAL A 159 -61.81 125.16 -44.64
C VAL A 159 -60.44 124.49 -44.79
N ASP A 160 -59.33 125.23 -44.79
CA ASP A 160 -57.97 124.64 -44.84
C ASP A 160 -57.59 123.86 -43.57
N ALA A 161 -58.09 124.26 -42.40
CA ALA A 161 -57.91 123.51 -41.15
C ALA A 161 -58.76 122.24 -41.10
N ILE A 162 -59.97 122.24 -41.68
CA ILE A 162 -60.80 121.05 -41.86
C ILE A 162 -60.20 120.13 -42.93
N ASP A 163 -59.64 120.67 -44.02
CA ASP A 163 -58.95 119.90 -45.08
C ASP A 163 -57.65 119.28 -44.55
N GLY A 164 -56.86 120.03 -43.76
CA GLY A 164 -55.70 119.52 -43.03
C GLY A 164 -56.03 118.48 -41.95
N PHE A 165 -57.22 118.55 -41.32
CA PHE A 165 -57.71 117.53 -40.39
C PHE A 165 -58.15 116.24 -41.13
N VAL A 166 -58.71 116.38 -42.34
CA VAL A 166 -59.05 115.26 -43.23
C VAL A 166 -57.79 114.58 -43.79
N ASP A 167 -56.75 115.33 -44.15
CA ASP A 167 -55.43 114.80 -44.53
C ASP A 167 -54.64 114.21 -43.35
N ASN A 168 -54.81 114.74 -42.13
CA ASN A 168 -54.29 114.11 -40.91
C ASN A 168 -54.95 112.75 -40.64
N ARG A 169 -56.23 112.57 -40.99
CA ARG A 169 -56.91 111.27 -40.91
C ARG A 169 -56.33 110.28 -41.92
N ALA A 170 -55.97 110.73 -43.12
CA ALA A 170 -55.27 109.91 -44.11
C ALA A 170 -53.86 109.54 -43.62
N THR A 171 -53.11 110.50 -43.10
CA THR A 171 -51.75 110.31 -42.56
C THR A 171 -51.75 109.38 -41.33
N THR A 172 -52.70 109.54 -40.41
CA THR A 172 -52.86 108.67 -39.23
C THR A 172 -53.27 107.25 -39.62
N ARG A 173 -54.13 107.09 -40.64
CA ARG A 173 -54.48 105.78 -41.20
C ARG A 173 -53.26 105.11 -41.82
N ASP A 174 -52.43 105.83 -42.57
CA ASP A 174 -51.22 105.26 -43.18
C ASP A 174 -50.17 104.84 -42.14
N ILE A 175 -50.01 105.61 -41.06
CA ILE A 175 -49.15 105.22 -39.92
C ILE A 175 -49.67 103.92 -39.27
N LEU A 176 -50.98 103.85 -38.97
CA LEU A 176 -51.60 102.64 -38.42
C LEU A 176 -51.47 101.45 -39.37
N ILE A 177 -51.67 101.65 -40.68
CA ILE A 177 -51.51 100.62 -41.71
C ILE A 177 -50.07 100.10 -41.72
N ASN A 178 -49.07 100.98 -41.63
CA ASN A 178 -47.66 100.59 -41.59
C ASN A 178 -47.30 99.84 -40.30
N GLN A 179 -47.83 100.26 -39.15
CA GLN A 179 -47.68 99.55 -37.87
C GLN A 179 -48.33 98.16 -37.92
N ILE A 180 -49.55 98.04 -38.45
CA ILE A 180 -50.26 96.77 -38.63
C ILE A 180 -49.48 95.86 -39.58
N LYS A 181 -48.98 96.39 -40.71
CA LYS A 181 -48.13 95.63 -41.64
C LYS A 181 -46.83 95.16 -40.97
N GLY A 182 -46.20 96.00 -40.14
CA GLY A 182 -45.02 95.64 -39.35
C GLY A 182 -45.29 94.51 -38.37
N ALA A 183 -46.32 94.64 -37.53
CA ALA A 183 -46.74 93.60 -36.60
C ALA A 183 -47.14 92.30 -37.31
N THR A 184 -47.85 92.39 -38.43
CA THR A 184 -48.23 91.22 -39.24
C THR A 184 -47.01 90.49 -39.81
N ARG A 185 -45.98 91.22 -40.25
CA ARG A 185 -44.70 90.61 -40.70
C ARG A 185 -43.98 89.93 -39.55
N GLN A 186 -43.91 90.58 -38.39
CA GLN A 186 -43.29 90.02 -37.19
C GLN A 186 -43.96 88.69 -36.78
N ILE A 187 -45.30 88.68 -36.71
CA ILE A 187 -46.09 87.48 -36.41
C ILE A 187 -45.82 86.38 -37.44
N ARG A 188 -45.67 86.71 -38.74
CA ARG A 188 -45.36 85.72 -39.78
C ARG A 188 -43.97 85.10 -39.60
N ILE A 189 -42.97 85.90 -39.22
CA ILE A 189 -41.60 85.42 -38.94
C ILE A 189 -41.62 84.52 -37.70
N GLU A 190 -42.26 84.95 -36.61
CA GLU A 190 -42.40 84.17 -35.38
C GLU A 190 -43.13 82.84 -35.61
N ASN A 191 -44.24 82.85 -36.35
CA ASN A 191 -44.97 81.63 -36.70
C ASN A 191 -44.09 80.66 -37.53
N SER A 192 -43.26 81.20 -38.44
CA SER A 192 -42.33 80.39 -39.22
C SER A 192 -41.23 79.77 -38.35
N ASN A 193 -40.72 80.51 -37.35
CA ASN A 193 -39.75 80.02 -36.37
C ASN A 193 -40.37 78.93 -35.48
N LEU A 194 -41.55 79.17 -34.90
CA LEU A 194 -42.25 78.18 -34.08
C LEU A 194 -42.56 76.89 -34.84
N GLN A 195 -42.91 76.99 -36.14
CA GLN A 195 -43.09 75.81 -36.99
C GLN A 195 -41.79 75.02 -37.23
N ARG A 196 -40.63 75.68 -37.18
CA ARG A 196 -39.32 75.03 -37.26
C ARG A 196 -39.02 74.31 -35.95
N ASP A 197 -39.17 75.01 -34.82
CA ASP A 197 -38.92 74.46 -33.49
C ASP A 197 -39.82 73.24 -33.22
N LEU A 198 -41.09 73.31 -33.61
CA LEU A 198 -42.02 72.17 -33.50
C LEU A 198 -41.57 70.96 -34.33
N ARG A 199 -40.98 71.18 -35.52
CA ARG A 199 -40.42 70.10 -36.35
C ARG A 199 -39.18 69.48 -35.70
N GLU A 200 -38.32 70.28 -35.09
CA GLU A 200 -37.14 69.82 -34.38
C GLU A 200 -37.51 69.00 -33.14
N VAL A 201 -38.45 69.47 -32.32
CA VAL A 201 -38.97 68.72 -31.16
C VAL A 201 -39.59 67.39 -31.60
N ARG A 202 -40.33 67.36 -32.72
CA ARG A 202 -40.88 66.10 -33.27
C ARG A 202 -39.77 65.13 -33.70
N ARG A 203 -38.72 65.61 -34.36
CA ARG A 203 -37.55 64.78 -34.73
C ARG A 203 -36.85 64.22 -33.51
N ALA A 204 -36.58 65.07 -32.51
CA ALA A 204 -35.96 64.66 -31.25
C ALA A 204 -36.80 63.61 -30.51
N ARG A 205 -38.12 63.78 -30.48
CA ARG A 205 -39.05 62.78 -29.90
C ARG A 205 -38.94 61.42 -30.60
N THR A 206 -38.95 61.39 -31.94
CA THR A 206 -38.82 60.14 -32.69
C THR A 206 -37.47 59.47 -32.45
N GLN A 207 -36.39 60.25 -32.37
CA GLN A 207 -35.06 59.73 -32.08
C GLN A 207 -34.99 59.10 -30.68
N LEU A 208 -35.47 59.80 -29.64
CA LEU A 208 -35.53 59.28 -28.28
C LEU A 208 -36.36 58.00 -28.19
N GLN A 209 -37.48 57.91 -28.92
CA GLN A 209 -38.31 56.71 -28.95
C GLN A 209 -37.56 55.52 -29.59
N ASN A 210 -36.82 55.76 -30.66
CA ASN A 210 -35.99 54.74 -31.29
C ASN A 210 -34.83 54.30 -30.39
N ASP A 211 -34.16 55.25 -29.74
CA ASP A 211 -33.05 54.98 -28.84
C ASP A 211 -33.51 54.19 -27.61
N LEU A 212 -34.67 54.54 -27.04
CA LEU A 212 -35.30 53.76 -25.96
C LEU A 212 -35.56 52.31 -26.39
N GLY A 213 -36.12 52.10 -27.58
CA GLY A 213 -36.38 50.74 -28.10
C GLY A 213 -35.10 49.97 -28.43
N ARG A 214 -34.01 50.64 -28.80
CA ARG A 214 -32.69 49.99 -28.95
C ARG A 214 -32.10 49.61 -27.61
N GLU A 215 -32.18 50.50 -26.63
CA GLU A 215 -31.64 50.27 -25.29
C GLU A 215 -32.40 49.17 -24.55
N GLN A 216 -33.73 49.10 -24.69
CA GLN A 216 -34.52 47.99 -24.16
C GLN A 216 -34.07 46.65 -24.75
N ARG A 217 -33.89 46.55 -26.08
CA ARG A 217 -33.39 45.33 -26.72
C ARG A 217 -32.00 44.94 -26.22
N ARG A 218 -31.06 45.88 -26.16
CA ARG A 218 -29.72 45.64 -25.60
C ARG A 218 -29.76 45.09 -24.19
N ARG A 219 -30.66 45.62 -23.34
CA ARG A 219 -30.82 45.12 -21.97
C ARG A 219 -31.33 43.69 -21.93
N TYR A 220 -32.35 43.36 -22.73
CA TYR A 220 -32.86 41.99 -22.84
C TYR A 220 -31.81 41.02 -23.38
N ASP A 221 -31.08 41.41 -24.42
CA ASP A 221 -30.02 40.56 -25.00
C ASP A 221 -28.89 40.32 -23.99
N ALA A 222 -28.45 41.38 -23.28
CA ALA A 222 -27.42 41.27 -22.25
C ALA A 222 -27.87 40.44 -21.04
N GLU A 223 -29.16 40.49 -20.67
CA GLU A 223 -29.73 39.66 -19.62
C GLU A 223 -29.75 38.18 -20.04
N ALA A 224 -30.20 37.89 -21.26
CA ALA A 224 -30.17 36.53 -21.82
C ALA A 224 -28.74 35.98 -21.94
N GLU A 225 -27.76 36.80 -22.32
CA GLU A 225 -26.35 36.41 -22.34
C GLU A 225 -25.83 36.05 -20.94
N ARG A 226 -26.18 36.84 -19.92
CA ARG A 226 -25.82 36.54 -18.52
C ARG A 226 -26.44 35.23 -18.05
N ASP A 227 -27.71 35.01 -18.33
CA ASP A 227 -28.39 33.77 -17.93
C ASP A 227 -27.77 32.54 -18.60
N ASN A 228 -27.45 32.64 -19.89
CA ASN A 228 -26.75 31.58 -20.62
C ASN A 228 -25.36 31.31 -20.04
N GLU A 229 -24.64 32.35 -19.63
CA GLU A 229 -23.33 32.23 -18.99
C GLU A 229 -23.44 31.56 -17.60
N ILE A 230 -24.47 31.89 -16.82
CA ILE A 230 -24.75 31.22 -15.54
C ILE A 230 -25.01 29.72 -15.76
N ILE A 231 -25.84 29.36 -16.75
CA ILE A 231 -26.14 27.96 -17.08
C ILE A 231 -24.87 27.21 -17.51
N ARG A 232 -24.02 27.84 -18.34
CA ARG A 232 -22.73 27.23 -18.73
C ARG A 232 -21.83 26.97 -17.53
N ARG A 233 -21.72 27.92 -16.60
CA ARG A 233 -20.93 27.76 -15.37
C ARG A 233 -21.49 26.64 -14.50
N GLN A 234 -22.80 26.60 -14.26
CA GLN A 234 -23.43 25.52 -13.48
C GLN A 234 -23.22 24.14 -14.11
N ASN A 235 -23.29 24.04 -15.44
CA ASN A 235 -23.01 22.80 -16.14
C ASN A 235 -21.54 22.39 -16.01
N ALA A 236 -20.60 23.34 -16.14
CA ALA A 236 -19.17 23.07 -15.94
C ALA A 236 -18.88 22.63 -14.50
N GLU A 237 -19.39 23.35 -13.49
CA GLU A 237 -19.26 23.01 -12.08
C GLU A 237 -19.83 21.61 -11.78
N ARG A 238 -20.96 21.24 -12.39
CA ARG A 238 -21.54 19.91 -12.23
C ARG A 238 -20.65 18.81 -12.80
N VAL A 239 -20.05 19.04 -13.97
CA VAL A 239 -19.10 18.10 -14.60
C VAL A 239 -17.84 17.96 -13.73
N GLU A 240 -17.30 19.06 -13.22
CA GLU A 240 -16.17 19.03 -12.29
C GLU A 240 -16.49 18.27 -11.00
N GLN A 241 -17.67 18.48 -10.41
CA GLN A 241 -18.11 17.74 -9.22
C GLN A 241 -18.22 16.24 -9.48
N MET A 242 -18.70 15.83 -10.67
CA MET A 242 -18.72 14.42 -11.07
C MET A 242 -17.31 13.86 -11.20
N ALA A 243 -16.39 14.56 -11.86
CA ALA A 243 -15.00 14.14 -11.98
C ALA A 243 -14.31 14.01 -10.62
N ILE A 244 -14.57 14.95 -9.70
CA ILE A 244 -14.07 14.90 -8.32
C ILE A 244 -14.61 13.65 -7.61
N ALA A 245 -15.90 13.36 -7.74
CA ALA A 245 -16.52 12.18 -7.13
C ALA A 245 -15.90 10.87 -7.65
N ASP A 246 -15.73 10.75 -8.96
CA ASP A 246 -15.11 9.58 -9.61
C ASP A 246 -13.66 9.39 -9.16
N LEU A 247 -12.87 10.47 -9.11
CA LEU A 247 -11.50 10.44 -8.59
C LEU A 247 -11.45 10.00 -7.13
N HIS A 248 -12.37 10.51 -6.30
CA HIS A 248 -12.49 10.07 -4.89
C HIS A 248 -12.85 8.58 -4.78
N GLN A 249 -13.72 8.08 -5.64
CA GLN A 249 -14.10 6.67 -5.66
C GLN A 249 -12.93 5.78 -6.10
N LEU A 250 -12.22 6.14 -7.18
CA LEU A 250 -11.02 5.44 -7.64
C LEU A 250 -9.95 5.39 -6.56
N ARG A 251 -9.68 6.52 -5.89
CA ARG A 251 -8.72 6.61 -4.78
C ARG A 251 -9.10 5.69 -3.63
N THR A 252 -10.38 5.65 -3.27
CA THR A 252 -10.90 4.80 -2.19
C THR A 252 -10.79 3.32 -2.54
N ASN A 253 -11.14 2.95 -3.78
CA ASN A 253 -11.02 1.59 -4.29
C ASN A 253 -9.56 1.11 -4.29
N GLY A 254 -8.64 1.94 -4.80
CA GLY A 254 -7.21 1.65 -4.77
C GLY A 254 -6.68 1.46 -3.35
N ARG A 255 -7.06 2.35 -2.42
CA ARG A 255 -6.69 2.23 -1.01
C ARG A 255 -7.21 0.92 -0.38
N ASN A 256 -8.46 0.54 -0.68
CA ASN A 256 -9.05 -0.69 -0.19
C ASN A 256 -8.35 -1.94 -0.75
N GLN A 257 -7.95 -1.92 -2.03
CA GLN A 257 -7.19 -3.01 -2.64
C GLN A 257 -5.82 -3.18 -1.98
N ILE A 258 -5.10 -2.07 -1.75
CA ILE A 258 -3.81 -2.06 -1.04
C ILE A 258 -3.98 -2.64 0.37
N ASN A 259 -4.99 -2.18 1.13
CA ASN A 259 -5.25 -2.69 2.47
C ASN A 259 -5.48 -4.22 2.47
N ARG A 260 -6.27 -4.75 1.52
CA ARG A 260 -6.46 -6.20 1.38
C ARG A 260 -5.18 -6.95 1.04
N MET A 261 -4.28 -6.34 0.26
CA MET A 261 -2.97 -6.92 -0.04
C MET A 261 -2.08 -6.96 1.21
N LEU A 262 -2.03 -5.86 1.96
CA LEU A 262 -1.29 -5.77 3.22
C LEU A 262 -1.78 -6.82 4.23
N ASP A 263 -3.10 -7.00 4.39
CA ASP A 263 -3.66 -8.03 5.27
C ASP A 263 -3.26 -9.45 4.85
N ARG A 264 -3.25 -9.73 3.53
CA ARG A 264 -2.78 -11.02 3.00
C ARG A 264 -1.30 -11.23 3.26
N MET A 265 -0.48 -10.20 3.10
CA MET A 265 0.95 -10.25 3.39
C MET A 265 1.19 -10.48 4.89
N ALA A 266 0.49 -9.77 5.77
CA ALA A 266 0.58 -9.95 7.21
C ALA A 266 0.23 -11.39 7.63
N ARG A 267 -0.84 -11.98 7.08
CA ARG A 267 -1.19 -13.39 7.34
C ARG A 267 -0.12 -14.37 6.86
N LYS A 268 0.46 -14.14 5.67
CA LYS A 268 1.58 -14.95 5.17
C LYS A 268 2.81 -14.82 6.06
N GLN A 269 3.13 -13.61 6.51
CA GLN A 269 4.24 -13.36 7.42
C GLN A 269 4.06 -14.11 8.75
N ALA A 270 2.85 -14.08 9.31
CA ALA A 270 2.51 -14.87 10.51
C ALA A 270 2.69 -16.37 10.28
N ARG A 271 2.21 -16.89 9.13
CA ARG A 271 2.38 -18.32 8.77
C ARG A 271 3.85 -18.71 8.61
N ILE A 272 4.67 -17.85 8.00
CA ILE A 272 6.12 -18.06 7.90
C ILE A 272 6.72 -18.16 9.31
N GLY A 273 6.33 -17.27 10.22
CA GLY A 273 6.75 -17.33 11.63
C GLY A 273 6.43 -18.69 12.28
N THR A 274 5.20 -19.19 12.11
CA THR A 274 4.80 -20.52 12.61
C THR A 274 5.62 -21.65 11.98
N LEU A 275 5.82 -21.64 10.65
CA LEU A 275 6.58 -22.68 9.95
C LEU A 275 8.05 -22.70 10.39
N VAL A 276 8.65 -21.54 10.70
CA VAL A 276 10.00 -21.44 11.25
C VAL A 276 10.08 -22.10 12.62
N GLN A 277 9.08 -21.86 13.49
CA GLN A 277 8.99 -22.51 14.81
C GLN A 277 8.79 -24.03 14.68
N GLU A 278 7.89 -24.48 13.81
CA GLU A 278 7.66 -25.91 13.54
C GLU A 278 8.93 -26.60 13.02
N LYS A 279 9.64 -25.96 12.08
CA LYS A 279 10.92 -26.47 11.55
C LYS A 279 11.95 -26.63 12.66
N PHE A 280 12.06 -25.65 13.56
CA PHE A 280 12.98 -25.73 14.69
C PHE A 280 12.62 -26.88 15.65
N ALA A 281 11.33 -27.03 15.97
CA ALA A 281 10.85 -28.13 16.81
C ALA A 281 11.10 -29.52 16.17
N LEU A 282 10.85 -29.66 14.87
CA LEU A 282 11.14 -30.89 14.13
C LEU A 282 12.63 -31.22 14.12
N GLN A 283 13.50 -30.22 13.99
CA GLN A 283 14.94 -30.42 14.04
C GLN A 283 15.41 -30.94 15.41
N LEU A 284 14.85 -30.43 16.50
CA LEU A 284 15.11 -30.94 17.85
C LEU A 284 14.63 -32.39 18.03
N LEU A 285 13.44 -32.72 17.54
CA LEU A 285 12.92 -34.09 17.56
C LEU A 285 13.80 -35.04 16.75
N TYR A 286 14.25 -34.62 15.58
CA TYR A 286 15.15 -35.40 14.74
C TYR A 286 16.47 -35.70 15.45
N GLN A 287 17.11 -34.68 16.05
CA GLN A 287 18.35 -34.86 16.83
C GLN A 287 18.16 -35.83 18.01
N ARG A 288 17.05 -35.69 18.74
CA ARG A 288 16.70 -36.60 19.85
C ARG A 288 16.52 -38.03 19.36
N ASN A 289 15.80 -38.24 18.26
CA ASN A 289 15.58 -39.56 17.69
C ASN A 289 16.88 -40.19 17.15
N ALA A 290 17.75 -39.40 16.52
CA ALA A 290 19.07 -39.86 16.10
C ALA A 290 19.91 -40.35 17.28
N HIS A 291 19.89 -39.60 18.39
CA HIS A 291 20.56 -40.01 19.63
C HIS A 291 19.98 -41.30 20.21
N HIS A 292 18.65 -41.42 20.28
CA HIS A 292 17.99 -42.65 20.76
C HIS A 292 18.33 -43.86 19.87
N LEU A 293 18.31 -43.69 18.55
CA LEU A 293 18.67 -44.76 17.62
C LEU A 293 20.14 -45.20 17.82
N GLN A 294 21.06 -44.26 18.01
CA GLN A 294 22.47 -44.58 18.27
C GLN A 294 22.63 -45.34 19.58
N ARG A 295 21.90 -44.94 20.63
CA ARG A 295 21.89 -45.66 21.91
C ARG A 295 21.36 -47.08 21.77
N SER A 296 20.21 -47.26 21.11
CA SER A 296 19.64 -48.59 20.86
C SER A 296 20.56 -49.48 20.02
N ARG A 297 21.29 -48.92 19.04
CA ARG A 297 22.31 -49.66 18.29
C ARG A 297 23.44 -50.16 19.20
N GLY A 298 23.87 -49.34 20.16
CA GLY A 298 24.85 -49.75 21.17
C GLY A 298 24.33 -50.85 22.08
N ASP A 299 23.08 -50.73 22.55
CA ASP A 299 22.43 -51.74 23.40
C ASP A 299 22.27 -53.08 22.66
N ILE A 300 21.90 -53.07 21.37
CA ILE A 300 21.84 -54.27 20.52
C ILE A 300 23.23 -54.92 20.43
N GLY A 301 24.28 -54.15 20.14
CA GLY A 301 25.65 -54.68 20.07
C GLY A 301 26.12 -55.30 21.40
N LEU A 302 25.74 -54.70 22.54
CA LEU A 302 26.04 -55.25 23.86
C LEU A 302 25.31 -56.58 24.10
N LEU A 303 24.03 -56.66 23.70
CA LEU A 303 23.24 -57.90 23.81
C LEU A 303 23.81 -59.01 22.92
N GLU A 304 24.22 -58.68 21.69
CA GLU A 304 24.88 -59.63 20.78
C GLU A 304 26.20 -60.15 21.36
N PHE A 305 27.05 -59.25 21.88
CA PHE A 305 28.29 -59.63 22.54
C PHE A 305 28.06 -60.57 23.73
N ASN A 306 27.07 -60.26 24.58
CA ASN A 306 26.73 -61.11 25.72
C ASN A 306 26.17 -62.48 25.28
N ARG A 307 25.35 -62.52 24.24
CA ARG A 307 24.82 -63.75 23.66
C ARG A 307 25.93 -64.65 23.13
N ASP A 308 26.84 -64.10 22.34
CA ASP A 308 27.91 -64.87 21.71
C ASP A 308 28.88 -65.42 22.77
N ARG A 309 29.19 -64.65 23.81
CA ARG A 309 30.00 -65.10 24.94
C ARG A 309 29.35 -66.22 25.76
N LEU A 310 28.03 -66.15 25.96
CA LEU A 310 27.27 -67.24 26.59
C LEU A 310 27.29 -68.49 25.71
N TYR A 311 27.13 -68.32 24.40
CA TYR A 311 27.14 -69.42 23.44
C TYR A 311 28.50 -70.12 23.37
N GLU A 312 29.60 -69.37 23.34
CA GLU A 312 30.95 -69.92 23.42
C GLU A 312 31.17 -70.73 24.71
N ARG A 313 30.70 -70.22 25.86
CA ARG A 313 30.77 -70.95 27.13
C ARG A 313 29.98 -72.25 27.07
N TYR A 314 28.77 -72.19 26.51
CA TYR A 314 27.92 -73.37 26.34
C TYR A 314 28.58 -74.41 25.44
N GLU A 315 29.11 -74.02 24.28
CA GLU A 315 29.80 -74.93 23.36
C GLU A 315 31.05 -75.55 24.00
N LYS A 316 31.84 -74.78 24.77
CA LYS A 316 32.96 -75.34 25.55
C LYS A 316 32.50 -76.38 26.57
N TRP A 317 31.46 -76.09 27.34
CA TRP A 317 30.91 -77.02 28.33
C TRP A 317 30.36 -78.29 27.69
N LYS A 318 29.62 -78.14 26.58
CA LYS A 318 29.06 -79.25 25.79
C LYS A 318 30.16 -80.15 25.23
N ASN A 319 31.21 -79.58 24.64
CA ASN A 319 32.36 -80.32 24.12
C ASN A 319 33.10 -81.06 25.24
N LYS A 320 33.29 -80.43 26.41
CA LYS A 320 33.87 -81.10 27.59
C LYS A 320 33.00 -82.29 28.02
N THR A 321 31.69 -82.11 28.12
CA THR A 321 30.74 -83.17 28.48
C THR A 321 30.77 -84.32 27.46
N GLN A 322 30.87 -84.01 26.17
CA GLN A 322 30.99 -85.02 25.12
C GLN A 322 32.32 -85.77 25.20
N ALA A 323 33.44 -85.08 25.43
CA ALA A 323 34.75 -85.69 25.61
C ALA A 323 34.78 -86.60 26.85
N GLU A 324 34.18 -86.16 27.97
CA GLU A 324 34.04 -86.98 29.17
C GLU A 324 33.19 -88.24 28.90
N ARG A 325 32.06 -88.13 28.20
CA ARG A 325 31.25 -89.29 27.78
C ARG A 325 32.05 -90.26 26.90
N GLN A 326 32.83 -89.74 25.96
CA GLN A 326 33.67 -90.58 25.09
C GLN A 326 34.77 -91.29 25.89
N ASN A 327 35.39 -90.61 26.87
CA ASN A 327 36.36 -91.23 27.77
C ASN A 327 35.74 -92.35 28.59
N ILE A 328 34.51 -92.16 29.11
CA ILE A 328 33.79 -93.21 29.84
C ILE A 328 33.57 -94.44 28.93
N LEU A 329 33.11 -94.23 27.69
CA LEU A 329 32.93 -95.32 26.72
C LEU A 329 34.26 -96.05 26.42
N ASN A 330 35.35 -95.30 26.22
CA ASN A 330 36.67 -95.87 25.98
C ASN A 330 37.16 -96.70 27.19
N LEU A 331 36.98 -96.19 28.41
CA LEU A 331 37.34 -96.90 29.65
C LEU A 331 36.49 -98.16 29.85
N GLN A 332 35.19 -98.10 29.58
CA GLN A 332 34.32 -99.27 29.59
C GLN A 332 34.78 -100.33 28.58
N GLY A 333 35.19 -99.92 27.37
CA GLY A 333 35.79 -100.79 26.37
C GLY A 333 37.08 -101.46 26.87
N GLN A 334 37.98 -100.71 27.51
CA GLN A 334 39.20 -101.25 28.11
C GLN A 334 38.91 -102.25 29.24
N ILE A 335 37.95 -101.94 30.12
CA ILE A 335 37.51 -102.85 31.19
C ILE A 335 36.98 -104.15 30.59
N PHE A 336 36.18 -104.08 29.53
CA PHE A 336 35.67 -105.27 28.84
C PHE A 336 36.80 -106.14 28.26
N VAL A 337 37.82 -105.53 27.65
CA VAL A 337 39.00 -106.26 27.13
C VAL A 337 39.80 -106.90 28.26
N LEU A 338 39.99 -106.20 29.39
CA LEU A 338 40.69 -106.75 30.56
C LEU A 338 39.92 -107.92 31.17
N GLN A 339 38.59 -107.80 31.31
CA GLN A 339 37.73 -108.87 31.84
C GLN A 339 37.78 -110.14 30.98
N ASN A 340 37.87 -110.03 29.65
CA ASN A 340 37.95 -111.18 28.75
C ASN A 340 39.35 -111.81 28.67
N ASN A 341 40.40 -111.13 29.13
CA ASN A 341 41.79 -111.59 29.09
C ASN A 341 42.36 -111.94 30.48
N LEU A 342 41.52 -112.15 31.50
CA LEU A 342 42.02 -112.61 32.80
C LEU A 342 42.64 -114.00 32.66
N PRO A 343 43.95 -114.21 32.98
CA PRO A 343 44.45 -115.55 33.21
C PRO A 343 43.67 -116.14 34.39
N HIS A 344 43.10 -117.31 34.15
CA HIS A 344 42.32 -118.07 35.13
C HIS A 344 43.25 -118.53 36.26
N ILE A 345 43.49 -117.68 37.27
CA ILE A 345 44.17 -118.08 38.51
C ILE A 345 43.12 -118.73 39.40
N GLY A 346 42.88 -120.01 39.16
CA GLY A 346 42.21 -120.89 40.11
C GLY A 346 43.18 -121.27 41.23
N MET A 347 42.85 -120.90 42.48
CA MET A 347 43.52 -121.38 43.69
C MET A 347 42.47 -121.90 44.67
N ALA A 348 41.84 -123.02 44.31
CA ALA A 348 41.03 -123.82 45.21
C ALA A 348 41.75 -125.16 45.41
N GLY A 349 42.30 -125.41 46.60
CA GLY A 349 42.77 -126.76 46.95
C GLY A 349 43.85 -126.92 48.01
N TYR A 350 44.68 -125.91 48.28
CA TYR A 350 45.73 -126.04 49.30
C TYR A 350 45.30 -125.32 50.58
N ALA A 351 44.66 -126.06 51.49
CA ALA A 351 44.47 -125.63 52.88
C ALA A 351 45.48 -126.38 53.78
N PRO A 352 45.99 -125.76 54.87
CA PRO A 352 46.88 -126.46 55.79
C PRO A 352 46.21 -127.69 56.41
N LYS A 353 46.95 -128.80 56.48
CA LYS A 353 46.54 -130.02 57.20
C LYS A 353 46.42 -129.70 58.70
N ARG A 354 45.43 -130.25 59.40
CA ARG A 354 45.27 -130.03 60.85
C ARG A 354 46.06 -131.06 61.65
N PHE A 355 46.52 -130.69 62.85
CA PHE A 355 47.24 -131.55 63.79
C PHE A 355 46.46 -131.63 65.11
N SER A 356 46.14 -132.86 65.52
CA SER A 356 45.33 -133.15 66.69
C SER A 356 46.14 -133.72 67.87
N GLY A 357 47.37 -134.18 67.63
CA GLY A 357 48.30 -134.61 68.68
C GLY A 357 48.01 -136.00 69.23
N ARG A 358 47.30 -136.84 68.46
CA ARG A 358 47.02 -138.24 68.82
C ARG A 358 48.29 -139.10 68.66
N ALA A 359 48.35 -140.23 69.37
CA ALA A 359 49.54 -141.09 69.41
C ALA A 359 49.91 -141.72 68.05
N ASP A 360 49.01 -141.66 67.07
CA ASP A 360 49.18 -142.08 65.67
C ASP A 360 49.63 -140.95 64.72
N GLU A 361 49.72 -139.69 65.17
CA GLU A 361 50.17 -138.55 64.37
C GLU A 361 51.64 -138.22 64.63
N ASP A 362 52.49 -138.30 63.59
CA ASP A 362 53.90 -137.91 63.67
C ASP A 362 54.05 -136.39 63.55
N ILE A 363 54.53 -135.76 64.61
CA ILE A 363 54.76 -134.31 64.66
C ILE A 363 55.83 -133.84 63.67
N ASP A 364 56.82 -134.67 63.35
CA ASP A 364 57.87 -134.32 62.39
C ASP A 364 57.33 -134.34 60.94
N GLU A 365 56.36 -135.22 60.65
CA GLU A 365 55.67 -135.25 59.36
C GLU A 365 54.72 -134.05 59.18
N PHE A 366 53.99 -133.69 60.24
CA PHE A 366 53.16 -132.47 60.24
C PHE A 366 53.99 -131.19 60.01
N ILE A 367 55.13 -131.04 60.69
CA ILE A 367 56.01 -129.87 60.51
C ILE A 367 56.56 -129.81 59.07
N LYS A 368 56.84 -130.95 58.43
CA LYS A 368 57.26 -131.00 57.02
C LYS A 368 56.15 -130.55 56.07
N ASP A 369 54.94 -131.08 56.21
CA ASP A 369 53.77 -130.69 55.41
C ASP A 369 53.47 -129.20 55.58
N TYR A 370 53.56 -128.70 56.81
CA TYR A 370 53.32 -127.30 57.14
C TYR A 370 54.37 -126.35 56.50
N ARG A 371 55.66 -126.73 56.51
CA ARG A 371 56.71 -125.96 55.82
C ARG A 371 56.51 -125.95 54.30
N LEU A 372 56.07 -127.06 53.72
CA LEU A 372 55.74 -127.13 52.30
C LEU A 372 54.58 -126.20 51.95
N TYR A 373 53.54 -126.17 52.78
CA TYR A 373 52.41 -125.24 52.63
C TYR A 373 52.84 -123.77 52.66
N LEU A 374 53.67 -123.37 53.63
CA LEU A 374 54.16 -121.99 53.71
C LEU A 374 54.95 -121.58 52.46
N THR A 375 55.71 -122.52 51.89
CA THR A 375 56.47 -122.31 50.66
C THR A 375 55.53 -122.14 49.46
N ALA A 376 54.51 -123.00 49.32
CA ALA A 376 53.51 -122.91 48.25
C ALA A 376 52.64 -121.65 48.35
N ALA A 377 52.33 -121.20 49.56
CA ALA A 377 51.56 -119.97 49.83
C ALA A 377 52.41 -118.68 49.75
N ASN A 378 53.69 -118.79 49.40
CA ASN A 378 54.65 -117.68 49.31
C ASN A 378 54.80 -116.88 50.63
N ILE A 379 54.63 -117.55 51.77
CA ILE A 379 54.77 -116.95 53.11
C ILE A 379 56.22 -117.10 53.57
N THR A 380 56.95 -115.99 53.56
CA THR A 380 58.38 -115.97 53.92
C THR A 380 58.58 -115.91 55.45
N THR A 381 59.31 -116.85 56.04
CA THR A 381 59.67 -116.79 57.48
C THR A 381 60.95 -115.99 57.76
N ALA A 382 61.50 -115.30 56.76
CA ALA A 382 62.74 -114.53 56.88
C ALA A 382 62.57 -113.16 57.56
N ASN A 383 61.36 -112.58 57.56
CA ASN A 383 61.05 -111.29 58.17
C ASN A 383 60.00 -111.41 59.29
N ALA A 384 59.94 -110.43 60.19
CA ALA A 384 59.08 -110.48 61.38
C ALA A 384 57.59 -110.61 61.03
N GLY A 385 57.11 -109.91 60.00
CA GLY A 385 55.70 -109.97 59.57
C GLY A 385 55.29 -111.32 58.98
N GLY A 386 56.17 -111.97 58.21
CA GLY A 386 55.93 -113.31 57.68
C GLY A 386 56.07 -114.41 58.73
N LYS A 387 56.95 -114.24 59.73
CA LYS A 387 56.98 -115.11 60.92
C LYS A 387 55.69 -115.02 61.74
N GLN A 388 55.15 -113.82 61.93
CA GLN A 388 53.89 -113.59 62.64
C GLN A 388 52.71 -114.28 61.93
N ARG A 389 52.60 -114.10 60.60
CA ARG A 389 51.57 -114.76 59.78
C ARG A 389 51.69 -116.27 59.76
N ALA A 390 52.91 -116.79 59.66
CA ALA A 390 53.15 -118.23 59.78
C ALA A 390 52.71 -118.73 61.17
N LEU A 391 53.11 -118.07 62.26
CA LEU A 391 52.68 -118.47 63.61
C LEU A 391 51.15 -118.49 63.76
N GLU A 392 50.44 -117.43 63.36
CA GLU A 392 48.97 -117.38 63.41
C GLU A 392 48.32 -118.51 62.61
N LEU A 393 48.86 -118.84 61.44
CA LEU A 393 48.42 -119.98 60.65
C LEU A 393 48.72 -121.31 61.34
N PHE A 394 49.90 -121.46 61.95
CA PHE A 394 50.26 -122.67 62.70
C PHE A 394 49.28 -122.92 63.84
N TRP A 395 48.93 -121.89 64.61
CA TRP A 395 47.92 -121.98 65.67
C TRP A 395 46.54 -122.38 65.13
N SER A 396 46.15 -121.89 63.95
CA SER A 396 44.89 -122.30 63.31
C SER A 396 44.87 -123.77 62.83
N CYS A 397 46.03 -124.42 62.74
CA CYS A 397 46.16 -125.83 62.36
C CYS A 397 46.07 -126.79 63.55
N LEU A 398 46.21 -126.30 64.79
CA LEU A 398 46.12 -127.11 66.01
C LEU A 398 44.65 -127.24 66.43
N THR A 399 44.20 -128.46 66.77
CA THR A 399 42.84 -128.72 67.26
C THR A 399 42.83 -129.06 68.77
N ASP A 400 41.74 -128.67 69.45
CA ASP A 400 41.56 -128.44 70.91
C ASP A 400 41.95 -129.56 71.92
N GLU A 401 42.54 -130.69 71.53
CA GLU A 401 43.05 -131.69 72.47
C GLU A 401 44.51 -131.44 72.93
N THR A 402 45.21 -130.44 72.37
CA THR A 402 46.59 -130.07 72.76
C THR A 402 46.77 -128.63 73.29
N SER A 403 45.68 -127.90 73.53
CA SER A 403 45.68 -126.52 74.04
C SER A 403 45.61 -126.41 75.58
N ARG A 404 46.05 -127.42 76.34
CA ARG A 404 46.21 -127.32 77.80
C ARG A 404 47.64 -127.05 78.22
#